data_AF-A0AAW5S7D1-F1
#
_entry.id   AF-A0AAW5S7D1-F1
#
_cell.length_a   1.000
_cell.length_b   1.000
_cell.length_c   1.000
_cell.angle_alpha   90.00
_cell.angle_beta   90.00
_cell.angle_gamma   90.00
#
_symmetry.space_group_name_H-M   'P 1'
#
loop_
_entity.id
_entity.type
_entity.pdbx_description
1 polymer ?
#
loop_
_entity_poly.entity_id
_entity_poly.type
_entity_poly.pdbx_seq_one_letter_code
_entity_poly.pdbx_strand_id
1 'polypeptide(L)'
;MMIRFTLQPFWVRLLISAPILAVFWGAGISLSSSPSPSVLHSVVFAVFVGVALAAWITYSREPAHRALVEAVASVDKTGRGQAIAAVVRGDVPSDPELRSVAIRLGSAYLGGKSADQLKRQERQTWMVLVFLGLLCVAGVVVESSVHARLYFVALALISAVVLPLGLLRARRIQRNISTLAEGLPDAA
;
A
#
# COMPACT_ATOMS: atom_id res chain seq x y z
N MET A 1 -10.17 -6.43 -2.16
CA MET A 1 -10.13 -5.23 -3.03
C MET A 1 -8.73 -4.79 -3.41
N MET A 2 -7.77 -4.70 -2.48
CA MET A 2 -6.44 -4.13 -2.76
C MET A 2 -5.59 -4.94 -3.77
N ILE A 3 -5.59 -6.28 -3.72
CA ILE A 3 -4.85 -7.10 -4.71
C ILE A 3 -5.39 -6.90 -6.13
N ARG A 4 -6.71 -6.81 -6.29
CA ARG A 4 -7.34 -6.50 -7.58
C ARG A 4 -6.94 -5.12 -8.11
N PHE A 5 -6.76 -4.14 -7.21
CA PHE A 5 -6.27 -2.82 -7.56
C PHE A 5 -4.78 -2.85 -7.93
N THR A 6 -3.96 -3.63 -7.22
CA THR A 6 -2.53 -3.79 -7.53
C THR A 6 -2.29 -4.51 -8.86
N LEU A 7 -3.23 -5.36 -9.28
CA LEU A 7 -3.24 -6.04 -10.59
C LEU A 7 -3.72 -5.13 -11.74
N GLN A 8 -4.20 -3.91 -11.47
CA GLN A 8 -4.63 -2.98 -12.52
C GLN A 8 -3.42 -2.35 -13.24
N PRO A 9 -3.57 -2.01 -14.54
CA PRO A 9 -2.51 -1.37 -15.31
C PRO A 9 -2.05 -0.07 -14.65
N PHE A 10 -0.77 0.28 -14.85
CA PHE A 10 -0.11 1.41 -14.19
C PHE A 10 -0.92 2.72 -14.31
N TRP A 11 -1.49 2.98 -15.49
CA TRP A 11 -2.30 4.16 -15.75
C TRP A 11 -3.52 4.28 -14.84
N VAL A 12 -4.20 3.17 -14.54
CA VAL A 12 -5.40 3.19 -13.69
C VAL A 12 -5.01 3.39 -12.22
N ARG A 13 -3.88 2.79 -11.79
CA ARG A 13 -3.33 3.03 -10.45
C ARG A 13 -2.95 4.50 -10.27
N LEU A 14 -2.31 5.10 -11.28
CA LEU A 14 -1.94 6.52 -11.30
C LEU A 14 -3.18 7.41 -11.25
N LEU A 15 -4.16 7.18 -12.14
CA LEU A 15 -5.33 8.04 -12.31
C LEU A 15 -6.23 8.07 -11.07
N ILE A 16 -6.26 6.98 -10.29
CA ILE A 16 -7.02 6.92 -9.03
C ILE A 16 -6.23 7.51 -7.86
N SER A 17 -4.90 7.30 -7.80
CA SER A 17 -4.08 7.75 -6.66
C SER A 17 -3.66 9.21 -6.75
N ALA A 18 -3.39 9.74 -7.94
CA ALA A 18 -2.96 11.11 -8.18
C ALA A 18 -3.94 12.18 -7.64
N PRO A 19 -5.26 12.14 -7.91
CA PRO A 19 -6.17 13.15 -7.40
C PRO A 19 -6.32 13.09 -5.87
N ILE A 20 -6.31 11.90 -5.28
CA ILE A 20 -6.39 11.72 -3.82
C ILE A 20 -5.15 12.34 -3.14
N LEU A 21 -3.97 12.05 -3.68
CA LEU A 21 -2.70 12.60 -3.18
C LEU A 21 -2.61 14.11 -3.39
N ALA A 22 -3.04 14.60 -4.56
CA ALA A 22 -3.06 16.03 -4.87
C ALA A 22 -4.00 16.82 -3.95
N VAL A 23 -5.20 16.30 -3.68
CA VAL A 23 -6.14 16.92 -2.74
C VAL A 23 -5.58 16.88 -1.31
N PHE A 24 -5.01 15.76 -0.90
CA PHE A 24 -4.45 15.60 0.44
C PHE A 24 -3.29 16.57 0.72
N TRP A 25 -2.29 16.59 -0.18
CA TRP A 25 -1.16 17.50 -0.06
C TRP A 25 -1.54 18.96 -0.33
N GLY A 26 -2.46 19.20 -1.26
CA GLY A 26 -2.96 20.54 -1.55
C GLY A 26 -3.72 21.17 -0.40
N ALA A 27 -4.52 20.38 0.32
CA ALA A 27 -5.16 20.83 1.56
C ALA A 27 -4.10 21.20 2.61
N GLY A 28 -3.09 20.35 2.80
CA GLY A 28 -1.99 20.63 3.75
C GLY A 28 -1.26 21.93 3.47
N ILE A 29 -0.90 22.17 2.22
CA ILE A 29 -0.17 23.37 1.78
C ILE A 29 -1.07 24.60 1.90
N SER A 30 -2.34 24.49 1.52
CA SER A 30 -3.27 25.62 1.59
C SER A 30 -3.61 26.02 3.03
N LEU A 31 -3.53 25.10 4.00
CA LEU A 31 -3.79 25.37 5.42
C LEU A 31 -2.55 25.87 6.19
N SER A 32 -1.35 25.63 5.65
CA SER A 32 -0.05 26.02 6.25
C SER A 32 0.58 27.27 5.63
N SER A 33 0.08 27.72 4.46
CA SER A 33 0.58 28.93 3.82
C SER A 33 -0.03 30.19 4.45
N SER A 34 0.82 31.11 4.93
CA SER A 34 0.44 32.52 5.17
C SER A 34 -0.11 33.17 3.89
N PRO A 35 -0.86 34.29 3.96
CA PRO A 35 -1.79 34.73 2.91
C PRO A 35 -1.19 35.18 1.56
N SER A 36 0.09 34.92 1.25
CA SER A 36 0.83 35.59 0.18
C SER A 36 1.22 34.79 -1.07
N PRO A 37 1.09 33.45 -1.21
CA PRO A 37 1.17 32.84 -2.53
C PRO A 37 -0.22 32.84 -3.18
N SER A 38 -0.31 33.32 -4.44
CA SER A 38 -1.55 33.25 -5.22
C SER A 38 -2.11 31.81 -5.18
N VAL A 39 -3.41 31.65 -4.93
CA VAL A 39 -4.09 30.34 -4.83
C VAL A 39 -3.72 29.40 -5.99
N LEU A 40 -3.52 29.97 -7.19
CA LEU A 40 -3.07 29.26 -8.38
C LEU A 40 -1.73 28.52 -8.18
N HIS A 41 -0.72 29.16 -7.59
CA HIS A 41 0.59 28.56 -7.35
C HIS A 41 0.50 27.39 -6.37
N SER A 42 -0.28 27.54 -5.30
CA SER A 42 -0.50 26.47 -4.31
C SER A 42 -1.22 25.27 -4.93
N VAL A 43 -2.22 25.51 -5.78
CA VAL A 43 -2.95 24.46 -6.50
C VAL A 43 -2.04 23.75 -7.51
N VAL A 44 -1.28 24.50 -8.32
CA VAL A 44 -0.37 23.92 -9.31
C VAL A 44 0.71 23.08 -8.63
N PHE A 45 1.31 23.58 -7.55
CA PHE A 45 2.31 22.84 -6.79
C PHE A 45 1.72 21.58 -6.14
N ALA A 46 0.52 21.65 -5.57
CA ALA A 46 -0.17 20.50 -5.00
C ALA A 46 -0.48 19.41 -6.04
N VAL A 47 -0.96 19.81 -7.23
CA VAL A 47 -1.20 18.90 -8.35
C VAL A 47 0.11 18.26 -8.79
N PHE A 48 1.16 19.05 -8.96
CA PHE A 48 2.47 18.55 -9.39
C PHE A 48 3.07 17.57 -8.38
N VAL A 49 3.07 17.92 -7.09
CA VAL A 49 3.55 17.03 -6.02
C VAL A 49 2.69 15.77 -5.93
N GLY A 50 1.36 15.89 -6.01
CA GLY A 50 0.45 14.75 -6.00
C GLY A 50 0.71 13.78 -7.16
N VAL A 51 0.88 14.30 -8.37
CA VAL A 51 1.19 13.52 -9.57
C VAL A 51 2.58 12.89 -9.46
N ALA A 52 3.61 13.66 -9.08
CA ALA A 52 4.97 13.17 -8.95
C ALA A 52 5.09 12.07 -7.89
N LEU A 53 4.44 12.23 -6.73
CA LEU A 53 4.44 11.23 -5.66
C LEU A 53 3.66 9.97 -6.08
N ALA A 54 2.50 10.14 -6.73
CA ALA A 54 1.73 9.02 -7.27
C ALA A 54 2.52 8.25 -8.34
N ALA A 55 3.21 8.96 -9.23
CA ALA A 55 4.08 8.37 -10.25
C ALA A 55 5.24 7.62 -9.60
N TRP A 56 5.92 8.21 -8.62
CA TRP A 56 7.00 7.57 -7.87
C TRP A 56 6.53 6.29 -7.16
N ILE A 57 5.43 6.35 -6.41
CA ILE A 57 4.86 5.18 -5.70
C ILE A 57 4.46 4.09 -6.70
N THR A 58 3.87 4.46 -7.83
CA THR A 58 3.42 3.51 -8.85
C THR A 58 4.60 2.86 -9.55
N TYR A 59 5.62 3.63 -9.94
CA TYR A 59 6.85 3.15 -10.55
C TYR A 59 7.64 2.23 -9.60
N SER A 60 7.76 2.61 -8.33
CA SER A 60 8.42 1.79 -7.29
C SER A 60 7.75 0.42 -7.10
N ARG A 61 6.46 0.32 -7.42
CA ARG A 61 5.65 -0.91 -7.31
C ARG A 61 5.57 -1.71 -8.60
N GLU A 62 6.19 -1.24 -9.68
CA GLU A 62 6.18 -1.90 -10.97
C GLU A 62 6.86 -3.28 -10.98
N PRO A 63 8.03 -3.50 -10.34
CA PRO A 63 8.59 -4.85 -10.24
C PRO A 63 7.66 -5.82 -9.49
N ALA A 64 6.99 -5.35 -8.44
CA ALA A 64 6.00 -6.14 -7.71
C ALA A 64 4.76 -6.44 -8.57
N HIS A 65 4.31 -5.48 -9.40
CA HIS A 65 3.20 -5.68 -10.32
C HIS A 65 3.53 -6.75 -11.38
N ARG A 66 4.72 -6.71 -11.97
CA ARG A 66 5.16 -7.72 -12.95
C ARG A 66 5.19 -9.12 -12.34
N ALA A 67 5.78 -9.27 -11.15
CA ALA A 67 5.80 -10.56 -10.44
C ALA A 67 4.39 -11.08 -10.12
N LEU A 68 3.44 -10.20 -9.77
CA LEU A 68 2.05 -10.57 -9.52
C LEU A 68 1.33 -11.03 -10.80
N VAL A 69 1.56 -10.36 -11.94
CA VAL A 69 0.97 -10.72 -13.23
C VAL A 69 1.53 -12.04 -13.73
N GLU A 70 2.84 -12.25 -13.62
CA GLU A 70 3.51 -13.49 -13.99
C GLU A 70 3.01 -14.68 -13.16
N ALA A 71 2.83 -14.48 -11.85
CA ALA A 71 2.33 -15.52 -10.94
C ALA A 71 0.94 -16.05 -11.33
N VAL A 72 0.13 -15.28 -12.05
CA VAL A 72 -1.24 -15.68 -12.47
C VAL A 72 -1.40 -15.82 -13.98
N ALA A 73 -0.30 -15.73 -14.72
CA ALA A 73 -0.33 -15.78 -16.18
C ALA A 73 -0.79 -17.14 -16.71
N SER A 74 -0.49 -18.22 -15.98
CA SER A 74 -0.87 -19.60 -16.34
C SER A 74 -2.35 -19.94 -16.13
N VAL A 75 -3.14 -19.05 -15.52
CA VAL A 75 -4.51 -19.35 -15.10
C VAL A 75 -5.52 -18.40 -15.73
N ASP A 76 -6.69 -18.96 -16.05
CA ASP A 76 -7.86 -18.27 -16.59
C ASP A 76 -8.48 -17.28 -15.59
N LYS A 77 -9.49 -16.53 -16.03
CA LYS A 77 -10.12 -15.48 -15.20
C LYS A 77 -10.79 -16.06 -13.94
N THR A 78 -11.32 -17.27 -14.01
CA THR A 78 -11.99 -17.94 -12.89
C THR A 78 -10.98 -18.40 -11.86
N GLY A 79 -9.90 -19.07 -12.29
CA GLY A 79 -8.84 -19.52 -11.41
C GLY A 79 -8.02 -18.38 -10.81
N ARG A 80 -7.89 -17.23 -11.50
CA ARG A 80 -7.37 -15.98 -10.89
C ARG A 80 -8.20 -15.54 -9.69
N GLY A 81 -9.53 -15.60 -9.81
CA GLY A 81 -10.44 -15.25 -8.72
C GLY A 81 -10.27 -16.17 -7.51
N GLN A 82 -10.15 -17.47 -7.75
CA GLN A 82 -9.95 -18.49 -6.73
C GLN A 82 -8.56 -18.38 -6.07
N ALA A 83 -7.50 -18.16 -6.84
CA ALA A 83 -6.15 -17.94 -6.30
C ALA A 83 -6.09 -16.68 -5.41
N ILE A 84 -6.75 -15.59 -5.82
CA ILE A 84 -6.86 -14.37 -4.99
C ILE A 84 -7.67 -14.64 -3.72
N ALA A 85 -8.76 -15.40 -3.81
CA ALA A 85 -9.57 -15.78 -2.66
C ALA A 85 -8.75 -16.63 -1.67
N ALA A 86 -8.00 -17.61 -2.16
CA ALA A 86 -7.10 -18.42 -1.36
C ALA A 86 -6.06 -17.58 -0.60
N VAL A 87 -5.38 -16.66 -1.27
CA VAL A 87 -4.37 -15.79 -0.64
C VAL A 87 -4.99 -14.85 0.39
N VAL A 88 -6.15 -14.25 0.11
CA VAL A 88 -6.75 -13.19 0.96
C VAL A 88 -7.59 -13.77 2.09
N ARG A 89 -8.41 -14.79 1.79
CA ARG A 89 -9.38 -15.36 2.72
C ARG A 89 -8.85 -16.61 3.41
N GLY A 90 -7.91 -17.33 2.79
CA GLY A 90 -7.42 -18.62 3.25
C GLY A 90 -8.21 -19.81 2.69
N ASP A 91 -9.03 -19.59 1.66
CA ASP A 91 -9.83 -20.63 1.02
C ASP A 91 -8.89 -21.60 0.29
N VAL A 92 -8.76 -22.84 0.78
CA VAL A 92 -7.83 -23.83 0.22
C VAL A 92 -8.42 -24.41 -1.08
N PRO A 93 -7.79 -24.21 -2.26
CA PRO A 93 -8.26 -24.84 -3.49
C PRO A 93 -8.04 -26.35 -3.45
N SER A 94 -9.01 -27.13 -3.94
CA SER A 94 -8.90 -28.59 -4.06
C SER A 94 -7.90 -29.02 -5.14
N ASP A 95 -7.65 -28.17 -6.13
CA ASP A 95 -6.69 -28.41 -7.21
C ASP A 95 -5.27 -28.02 -6.76
N PRO A 96 -4.30 -28.95 -6.76
CA PRO A 96 -2.92 -28.69 -6.38
C PRO A 96 -2.20 -27.69 -7.30
N GLU A 97 -2.54 -27.63 -8.59
CA GLU A 97 -1.94 -26.63 -9.50
C GLU A 97 -2.38 -25.22 -9.11
N LEU A 98 -3.68 -25.05 -8.83
CA LEU A 98 -4.25 -23.77 -8.43
C LEU A 98 -3.73 -23.31 -7.06
N ARG A 99 -3.42 -24.25 -6.18
CA ARG A 99 -2.75 -23.99 -4.89
C ARG A 99 -1.33 -23.49 -5.08
N SER A 100 -0.55 -24.09 -5.99
CA SER A 100 0.80 -23.62 -6.32
C SER A 100 0.81 -22.19 -6.88
N VAL A 101 -0.20 -21.85 -7.70
CA VAL A 101 -0.41 -20.50 -8.23
C VAL A 101 -0.78 -19.51 -7.13
N ALA A 102 -1.64 -19.90 -6.19
CA ALA A 102 -1.97 -19.07 -5.03
C ALA A 102 -0.73 -18.79 -4.16
N ILE A 103 0.14 -19.78 -3.96
CA ILE A 103 1.40 -19.60 -3.22
C ILE A 103 2.34 -18.63 -3.96
N ARG A 104 2.53 -18.79 -5.28
CA ARG A 104 3.34 -17.87 -6.11
C ARG A 104 2.78 -16.44 -6.10
N LEU A 105 1.45 -16.29 -6.17
CA LEU A 105 0.79 -15.00 -6.11
C LEU A 105 0.99 -14.33 -4.74
N GLY A 106 0.87 -15.11 -3.66
CA GLY A 106 1.11 -14.64 -2.31
C GLY A 106 2.56 -14.25 -2.04
N SER A 107 3.52 -15.04 -2.52
CA SER A 107 4.95 -14.75 -2.37
C SER A 107 5.38 -13.54 -3.21
N ALA A 108 4.86 -13.38 -4.43
CA ALA A 108 5.02 -12.19 -5.25
C ALA A 108 4.43 -10.94 -4.56
N TYR A 109 3.28 -11.06 -3.89
CA TYR A 109 2.68 -9.96 -3.13
C TYR A 109 3.56 -9.52 -1.93
N LEU A 110 4.20 -10.49 -1.27
CA LEU A 110 5.16 -10.20 -0.20
C LEU A 110 6.52 -9.73 -0.72
N GLY A 111 6.73 -9.75 -2.04
CA GLY A 111 7.98 -9.37 -2.70
C GLY A 111 9.13 -10.35 -2.43
N GLY A 112 8.84 -11.63 -2.23
CA GLY A 112 9.84 -12.66 -1.93
C GLY A 112 10.54 -12.49 -0.57
N LYS A 113 10.00 -11.64 0.31
CA LYS A 113 10.62 -11.32 1.60
C LYS A 113 10.50 -12.49 2.58
N SER A 114 11.62 -12.83 3.21
CA SER A 114 11.62 -13.81 4.31
C SER A 114 10.89 -13.27 5.54
N ALA A 115 10.50 -14.16 6.46
CA ALA A 115 9.85 -13.79 7.71
C ALA A 115 10.65 -12.75 8.52
N ASP A 116 11.98 -12.82 8.47
CA ASP A 116 12.86 -11.87 9.16
C ASP A 116 12.92 -10.50 8.48
N GLN A 117 12.87 -10.46 7.15
CA GLN A 117 12.77 -9.20 6.40
C GLN A 117 11.42 -8.51 6.65
N LEU A 118 10.34 -9.27 6.81
CA LEU A 118 9.04 -8.75 7.20
C LEU A 118 9.06 -8.17 8.61
N LYS A 119 9.71 -8.83 9.58
CA LYS A 119 9.92 -8.27 10.94
C LYS A 119 10.75 -6.99 10.92
N ARG A 120 11.80 -6.93 10.09
CA ARG A 120 12.62 -5.70 9.93
C ARG A 120 11.81 -4.57 9.31
N GLN A 121 11.00 -4.87 8.29
CA GLN A 121 10.10 -3.91 7.65
C GLN A 121 9.01 -3.43 8.63
N GLU A 122 8.49 -4.32 9.46
CA GLU A 122 7.57 -3.97 10.53
C GLU A 122 8.22 -3.00 11.51
N ARG A 123 9.43 -3.32 12.01
CA ARG A 123 10.18 -2.42 12.89
C ARG A 123 10.42 -1.07 12.22
N GLN A 124 10.77 -1.06 10.94
CA GLN A 124 10.95 0.16 10.18
C GLN A 124 9.65 0.96 10.02
N THR A 125 8.53 0.28 9.82
CA THR A 125 7.20 0.91 9.74
C THR A 125 6.82 1.55 11.07
N TRP A 126 7.06 0.87 12.19
CA TRP A 126 6.84 1.42 13.53
C TRP A 126 7.75 2.61 13.82
N MET A 127 9.04 2.55 13.44
CA MET A 127 9.94 3.69 13.56
C MET A 127 9.45 4.90 12.75
N VAL A 128 9.01 4.68 11.51
CA VAL A 128 8.44 5.73 10.66
C VAL A 128 7.16 6.29 11.28
N LEU A 129 6.31 5.46 11.88
CA LEU A 129 5.07 5.89 12.52
C LEU A 129 5.34 6.72 13.78
N VAL A 130 6.29 6.31 14.61
CA VAL A 130 6.73 7.09 15.79
C VAL A 130 7.34 8.43 15.36
N PHE A 131 8.23 8.40 14.37
CA PHE A 131 8.87 9.61 13.85
C PHE A 131 7.85 10.57 13.25
N LEU A 132 6.92 10.07 12.43
CA LEU A 132 5.85 10.86 11.85
C LEU A 132 4.88 11.40 12.91
N GLY A 133 4.58 10.62 13.94
CA GLY A 133 3.79 11.05 15.09
C GLY A 133 4.43 12.21 15.83
N LEU A 134 5.74 12.12 16.10
CA LEU A 134 6.52 13.23 16.69
C LEU A 134 6.49 14.48 15.82
N LEU A 135 6.63 14.31 14.50
CA LEU A 135 6.58 15.41 13.53
C LEU A 135 5.19 16.08 13.50
N CYS A 136 4.12 15.29 13.59
CA CYS A 136 2.75 15.82 13.68
C CYS A 136 2.53 16.56 15.00
N VAL A 137 3.02 16.05 16.13
CA VAL A 137 2.93 16.72 17.44
C VAL A 137 3.71 18.04 17.41
N ALA A 138 4.93 18.04 16.88
CA ALA A 138 5.71 19.26 16.69
C ALA A 138 4.97 20.27 15.81
N GLY A 139 4.39 19.83 14.69
CA GLY A 139 3.56 20.68 13.82
C GLY A 139 2.34 21.27 14.54
N VAL A 140 1.67 20.51 15.40
CA VAL A 140 0.54 21.03 16.21
C VAL A 140 1.00 22.08 17.24
N VAL A 141 2.18 21.90 17.82
CA VAL A 141 2.72 22.79 18.88
C VAL A 141 3.24 24.10 18.29
N VAL A 142 3.95 24.04 17.16
CA VAL A 142 4.57 25.22 16.52
C VAL A 142 3.52 26.09 15.84
N GLU A 143 2.51 25.49 15.22
CA GLU A 143 1.58 26.26 14.39
C GLU A 143 0.48 26.92 15.20
N SER A 144 0.24 28.21 14.97
CA SER A 144 -0.79 28.98 15.65
C SER A 144 -2.16 28.85 14.99
N SER A 145 -2.22 28.44 13.72
CA SER A 145 -3.47 28.31 12.98
C SER A 145 -4.18 26.99 13.32
N VAL A 146 -5.45 27.09 13.72
CA VAL A 146 -6.31 25.91 14.00
C VAL A 146 -6.39 24.99 12.78
N HIS A 147 -6.40 25.58 11.59
CA HIS A 147 -6.45 24.90 10.30
C HIS A 147 -5.22 24.01 10.04
N ALA A 148 -4.00 24.49 10.28
CA ALA A 148 -2.79 23.68 10.14
C ALA A 148 -2.72 22.59 11.22
N ARG A 149 -3.14 22.88 12.46
CA ARG A 149 -3.22 21.88 13.54
C ARG A 149 -4.15 20.72 13.16
N LEU A 150 -5.34 21.02 12.64
CA LEU A 150 -6.29 20.00 12.18
C LEU A 150 -5.71 19.13 11.06
N TYR A 151 -4.92 19.71 10.15
CA TYR A 151 -4.23 18.94 9.11
C TYR A 151 -3.21 17.96 9.71
N PHE A 152 -2.35 18.39 10.64
CA PHE A 152 -1.38 17.49 11.29
C PHE A 152 -2.07 16.39 12.11
N VAL A 153 -3.19 16.70 12.77
CA VAL A 153 -4.01 15.70 13.47
C VAL A 153 -4.62 14.69 12.47
N ALA A 154 -5.18 15.17 11.36
CA ALA A 154 -5.75 14.29 10.32
C ALA A 154 -4.67 13.39 9.70
N LEU A 155 -3.49 13.95 9.41
CA LEU A 155 -2.32 13.20 8.92
C LEU A 155 -1.90 12.11 9.91
N ALA A 156 -1.80 12.44 11.20
CA ALA A 156 -1.47 11.48 12.25
C ALA A 156 -2.49 10.34 12.31
N LEU A 157 -3.78 10.66 12.27
CA LEU A 157 -4.87 9.66 12.29
C LEU A 157 -4.84 8.74 11.07
N ILE A 158 -4.70 9.30 9.86
CA ILE A 158 -4.63 8.51 8.63
C ILE A 158 -3.42 7.59 8.66
N SER A 159 -2.27 8.09 9.10
CA SER A 159 -1.02 7.32 9.20
C SER A 159 -1.14 6.19 10.22
N ALA A 160 -1.75 6.47 11.37
CA ALA A 160 -2.00 5.51 12.44
C ALA A 160 -2.98 4.39 12.03
N VAL A 161 -3.81 4.61 11.02
CA VAL A 161 -4.73 3.57 10.49
C VAL A 161 -4.10 2.81 9.31
N VAL A 162 -3.53 3.52 8.33
CA VAL A 162 -3.08 2.93 7.06
C VAL A 162 -1.86 2.02 7.23
N LEU A 163 -0.86 2.46 8.01
CA LEU A 163 0.39 1.72 8.21
C LEU A 163 0.16 0.36 8.92
N PRO A 164 -0.53 0.29 10.08
CA PRO A 164 -0.77 -0.99 10.74
C PRO A 164 -1.73 -1.90 9.95
N LEU A 165 -2.71 -1.35 9.20
CA LEU A 165 -3.52 -2.16 8.29
C LEU A 165 -2.67 -2.85 7.22
N GLY A 166 -1.61 -2.19 6.71
CA GLY A 166 -0.64 -2.79 5.79
C GLY A 166 0.09 -3.99 6.41
N LEU A 167 0.56 -3.84 7.65
CA LEU A 167 1.26 -4.89 8.39
C LEU A 167 0.36 -6.09 8.70
N LEU A 168 -0.86 -5.83 9.20
CA LEU A 168 -1.83 -6.88 9.50
C LEU A 168 -2.21 -7.67 8.24
N ARG A 169 -2.34 -7.00 7.09
CA ARG A 169 -2.61 -7.66 5.80
C ARG A 169 -1.44 -8.51 5.35
N ALA A 170 -0.20 -8.02 5.46
CA ALA A 170 1.00 -8.77 5.12
C ALA A 170 1.12 -10.04 5.98
N ARG A 171 0.94 -9.91 7.30
CA ARG A 171 0.92 -11.05 8.25
C ARG A 171 -0.18 -12.06 7.93
N ARG A 172 -1.39 -11.59 7.62
CA ARG A 172 -2.51 -12.46 7.25
C ARG A 172 -2.21 -13.26 5.99
N ILE A 173 -1.67 -12.60 4.96
CA ILE A 173 -1.30 -13.25 3.70
C ILE A 173 -0.18 -14.27 3.93
N GLN A 174 0.84 -13.93 4.73
CA GLN A 174 1.91 -14.88 5.09
C GLN A 174 1.36 -16.14 5.77
N ARG A 175 0.44 -15.99 6.73
CA ARG A 175 -0.21 -17.13 7.41
C ARG A 175 -1.06 -17.98 6.45
N ASN A 176 -1.76 -17.35 5.53
CA ASN A 176 -2.55 -18.07 4.53
C ASN A 176 -1.65 -18.83 3.55
N ILE A 177 -0.48 -18.29 3.19
CA ILE A 177 0.47 -19.00 2.33
C ILE A 177 1.08 -20.21 3.04
N SER A 178 1.44 -20.11 4.33
CA SER A 178 2.01 -21.24 5.07
C SER A 178 1.02 -22.40 5.18
N THR A 179 -0.25 -22.10 5.46
CA THR A 179 -1.32 -23.12 5.50
C THR A 179 -1.63 -23.74 4.13
N LEU A 180 -1.47 -22.98 3.04
CA LEU A 180 -1.57 -23.53 1.68
C LEU A 180 -0.38 -24.44 1.35
N ALA A 181 0.82 -24.13 1.86
CA ALA A 181 2.03 -24.92 1.64
C ALA A 181 2.03 -26.23 2.44
N GLU A 182 1.55 -26.23 3.68
CA GLU A 182 1.44 -27.44 4.54
C GLU A 182 0.56 -28.54 3.94
N GLY A 183 -0.36 -28.18 3.02
CA GLY A 183 -1.25 -29.16 2.38
C GLY A 183 -0.76 -29.69 1.03
N LEU A 184 0.39 -29.25 0.53
CA LEU A 184 1.03 -29.89 -0.62
C LEU A 184 1.78 -31.13 -0.13
N PRO A 185 1.64 -32.30 -0.79
CA PRO A 185 2.53 -33.42 -0.50
C PRO A 185 3.97 -32.95 -0.74
N ASP A 186 4.85 -33.21 0.23
CA ASP A 186 6.27 -32.93 0.11
C ASP A 186 6.75 -33.43 -1.25
N ALA A 187 7.10 -32.51 -2.14
CA ALA A 187 7.65 -32.86 -3.44
C ALA A 187 9.03 -33.48 -3.19
N ALA A 188 9.04 -34.81 -3.15
CA ALA A 188 10.23 -35.65 -3.31
C ALA A 188 10.77 -35.53 -4.74
#